data_AF-A0A291SMS2-F1
#
_entry.id   AF-A0A291SMS2-F1
#
_cell.length_a   1.000
_cell.length_b   1.000
_cell.length_c   1.000
_cell.angle_alpha   90.00
_cell.angle_beta   90.00
_cell.angle_gamma   90.00
#
_symmetry.space_group_name_H-M   'P 1'
#
loop_
_entity.id
_entity.type
_entity.pdbx_description
1 polymer ?
#
loop_
_entity_poly.entity_id
_entity_poly.type
_entity_poly.pdbx_seq_one_letter_code
_entity_poly.pdbx_strand_id
1 'polypeptide(L)'
;MTHSTSDHTAGQPVTPGETEAIDPAVLDELTRLRDSIDNIDAAVVHMLAERFKCTQQVGHLKAAHRLPPADPAREARQITRLRQLAESAKLDPGFAEKLLNFIIAEVIRHHETIARSDKGSEGALR
;
A
#
# COMPACT_ATOMS: atom_id res chain seq x y z
N MET A 1 47.47 7.91 -20.78
CA MET A 1 46.57 8.46 -21.81
C MET A 1 46.82 7.70 -23.11
N THR A 2 45.92 6.78 -23.46
CA THR A 2 45.55 6.41 -24.84
C THR A 2 44.26 5.59 -24.78
N HIS A 3 43.45 5.80 -25.81
CA HIS A 3 42.03 5.47 -25.98
C HIS A 3 41.76 3.95 -26.15
N SER A 4 40.59 3.45 -25.72
CA SER A 4 39.43 3.06 -26.58
C SER A 4 39.84 2.09 -27.71
N THR A 5 39.29 0.88 -27.81
CA THR A 5 37.88 0.65 -28.17
C THR A 5 37.38 -0.71 -27.69
N SER A 6 36.20 -0.69 -27.08
CA SER A 6 35.35 -1.83 -26.78
C SER A 6 34.89 -2.49 -28.09
N ASP A 7 35.20 -3.77 -28.26
CA ASP A 7 34.62 -4.55 -29.34
C ASP A 7 33.18 -4.92 -28.95
N HIS A 8 32.26 -4.56 -29.83
CA HIS A 8 30.83 -4.68 -29.64
C HIS A 8 30.46 -6.13 -29.96
N THR A 9 30.43 -7.01 -28.96
CA THR A 9 29.95 -8.38 -29.15
C THR A 9 28.49 -8.31 -29.56
N ALA A 10 28.25 -8.51 -30.86
CA ALA A 10 26.94 -8.66 -31.45
C ALA A 10 26.11 -9.64 -30.63
N GLY A 11 24.99 -9.16 -30.09
CA GLY A 11 24.02 -10.01 -29.41
C GLY A 11 23.59 -11.11 -30.38
N GLN A 12 23.89 -12.35 -30.01
CA GLN A 12 23.36 -13.50 -30.74
C GLN A 12 21.83 -13.44 -30.72
N PRO A 13 21.17 -13.76 -31.85
CA PRO A 13 19.73 -13.88 -31.87
C PRO A 13 19.35 -15.02 -30.94
N VAL A 14 18.59 -14.69 -29.88
CA VAL A 14 17.90 -15.70 -29.08
C VAL A 14 16.93 -16.43 -30.00
N THR A 15 17.29 -17.64 -30.41
CA THR A 15 16.39 -18.55 -31.11
C THR A 15 15.15 -18.78 -30.23
N PRO A 16 13.92 -18.68 -30.75
CA PRO A 16 12.72 -19.13 -30.04
C PRO A 16 12.71 -20.67 -30.06
N GLY A 17 13.61 -21.24 -29.27
CA GLY A 17 13.68 -22.67 -29.01
C GLY A 17 12.73 -22.98 -27.86
N GLU A 18 11.66 -23.71 -28.19
CA GLU A 18 10.96 -24.63 -27.29
C GLU A 18 10.49 -24.00 -25.97
N THR A 19 9.25 -23.50 -25.98
CA THR A 19 8.45 -23.47 -24.75
C THR A 19 8.30 -24.91 -24.28
N GLU A 20 9.25 -25.39 -23.49
CA GLU A 20 9.16 -26.66 -22.77
C GLU A 20 7.81 -26.62 -22.04
N ALA A 21 6.90 -27.50 -22.43
CA ALA A 21 5.54 -27.48 -21.91
C ALA A 21 5.62 -27.62 -20.39
N ILE A 22 5.18 -26.58 -19.68
CA ILE A 22 5.21 -26.56 -18.21
C ILE A 22 4.42 -27.78 -17.73
N ASP A 23 5.01 -28.56 -16.83
CA ASP A 23 4.38 -29.74 -16.23
C ASP A 23 2.97 -29.39 -15.73
N PRO A 24 1.91 -30.09 -16.18
CA PRO A 24 0.54 -29.87 -15.71
C PRO A 24 0.41 -29.84 -14.19
N ALA A 25 1.18 -30.65 -13.46
CA ALA A 25 1.16 -30.66 -12.00
C ALA A 25 1.68 -29.34 -11.39
N VAL A 26 2.65 -28.70 -12.03
CA VAL A 26 3.17 -27.37 -11.63
C VAL A 26 2.12 -26.29 -11.90
N LEU A 27 1.38 -26.38 -13.01
CA LEU A 27 0.30 -25.45 -13.33
C LEU A 27 -0.86 -25.56 -12.34
N ASP A 28 -1.22 -26.78 -11.93
CA ASP A 28 -2.27 -27.01 -10.94
C ASP A 28 -1.90 -26.44 -9.56
N GLU A 29 -0.66 -26.68 -9.10
CA GLU A 29 -0.19 -26.14 -7.82
C GLU A 29 -0.08 -24.61 -7.85
N LEU A 30 0.37 -24.03 -8.97
CA LEU A 30 0.41 -22.58 -9.16
C LEU A 30 -0.99 -21.97 -9.10
N THR A 31 -1.99 -22.64 -9.69
CA THR A 31 -3.39 -22.20 -9.64
C THR A 31 -3.90 -22.24 -8.20
N ARG A 32 -3.68 -23.34 -7.48
CA ARG A 32 -4.08 -23.48 -6.07
C ARG A 32 -3.47 -22.40 -5.16
N LEU A 33 -2.20 -22.06 -5.37
CA LEU A 33 -1.53 -21.00 -4.62
C LEU A 33 -2.11 -19.61 -4.96
N ARG A 34 -2.43 -19.35 -6.23
CA ARG A 34 -3.06 -18.09 -6.66
C ARG A 34 -4.46 -17.92 -6.08
N ASP A 35 -5.26 -18.98 -6.06
CA ASP A 35 -6.57 -18.95 -5.39
C ASP A 35 -6.43 -18.57 -3.91
N SER A 36 -5.36 -19.03 -3.25
CA SER A 36 -5.09 -18.67 -1.86
C SER A 36 -4.69 -17.20 -1.72
N ILE A 37 -3.91 -16.66 -2.66
CA ILE A 37 -3.53 -15.24 -2.72
C ILE A 37 -4.77 -14.37 -2.93
N ASP A 38 -5.64 -14.71 -3.89
CA ASP A 38 -6.84 -13.94 -4.20
C ASP A 38 -7.78 -13.86 -2.99
N ASN A 39 -7.90 -14.95 -2.21
CA ASN A 39 -8.67 -14.96 -0.97
C ASN A 39 -8.05 -14.05 0.11
N ILE A 40 -6.73 -14.02 0.24
CA ILE A 40 -6.03 -13.12 1.18
C ILE A 40 -6.24 -11.67 0.75
N ASP A 41 -6.12 -11.37 -0.55
CA ASP A 41 -6.29 -10.02 -1.09
C ASP A 41 -7.72 -9.51 -0.85
N ALA A 42 -8.73 -10.36 -1.03
CA ALA A 42 -10.12 -10.03 -0.68
C ALA A 42 -10.26 -9.64 0.80
N ALA A 43 -9.64 -10.42 1.71
CA ALA A 43 -9.65 -10.13 3.14
C ALA A 43 -8.95 -8.79 3.46
N VAL A 44 -7.80 -8.52 2.82
CA VAL A 44 -7.07 -7.25 2.97
C VAL A 44 -7.94 -6.07 2.54
N VAL A 45 -8.62 -6.15 1.39
CA VAL A 45 -9.52 -5.11 0.90
C VAL A 45 -10.67 -4.85 1.87
N HIS A 46 -11.32 -5.91 2.38
CA HIS A 46 -12.39 -5.78 3.36
C HIS A 46 -11.91 -5.13 4.66
N MET A 47 -10.75 -5.52 5.18
CA MET A 47 -10.18 -4.92 6.39
C MET A 47 -9.78 -3.45 6.19
N LEU A 48 -9.26 -3.09 5.02
CA LEU A 48 -9.00 -1.71 4.67
C LEU A 48 -10.29 -0.90 4.60
N ALA A 49 -11.36 -1.43 4.01
CA ALA A 49 -12.65 -0.75 3.95
C ALA A 49 -13.18 -0.41 5.36
N GLU A 50 -13.13 -1.37 6.29
CA GLU A 50 -13.51 -1.12 7.69
C GLU A 50 -12.59 -0.10 8.37
N ARG A 51 -11.27 -0.19 8.14
CA ARG A 51 -10.32 0.81 8.65
C ARG A 51 -10.66 2.21 8.12
N PHE A 52 -11.00 2.33 6.83
CA PHE A 52 -11.35 3.62 6.24
C PHE A 52 -12.64 4.21 6.81
N LYS A 53 -13.67 3.39 7.07
CA LYS A 53 -14.88 3.85 7.79
C LYS A 53 -14.55 4.47 9.14
N CYS A 54 -13.72 3.79 9.95
CA CYS A 54 -13.27 4.33 11.23
C CYS A 54 -12.50 5.65 11.05
N THR A 55 -11.62 5.74 10.05
CA THR A 55 -10.87 6.99 9.82
C THR A 55 -11.75 8.12 9.33
N GLN A 56 -12.83 7.86 8.58
CA GLN A 56 -13.79 8.91 8.20
C GLN A 56 -14.49 9.48 9.43
N GLN A 57 -14.93 8.62 10.35
CA GLN A 57 -15.52 9.05 11.62
C GLN A 57 -14.54 9.89 12.44
N VAL A 58 -13.27 9.49 12.52
CA VAL A 58 -12.21 10.30 13.14
C VAL A 58 -12.06 11.65 12.43
N GLY A 59 -12.15 11.68 11.10
CA GLY A 59 -12.07 12.90 10.30
C GLY A 59 -13.21 13.88 10.61
N HIS A 60 -14.45 13.38 10.67
CA HIS A 60 -15.61 14.19 11.07
C HIS A 60 -15.47 14.71 12.49
N LEU A 61 -15.05 13.86 13.44
CA LEU A 61 -14.81 14.27 14.82
C LEU A 61 -13.73 15.37 14.89
N LYS A 62 -12.62 15.21 14.18
CA LYS A 62 -11.57 16.22 14.10
C LYS A 62 -12.08 17.54 13.52
N ALA A 63 -12.85 17.50 12.44
CA ALA A 63 -13.41 18.68 11.80
C ALA A 63 -14.33 19.46 12.74
N ALA A 64 -15.29 18.77 13.38
CA ALA A 64 -16.23 19.36 14.32
C ALA A 64 -15.53 20.06 15.52
N HIS A 65 -14.38 19.54 15.94
CA HIS A 65 -13.60 20.10 17.05
C HIS A 65 -12.40 20.96 16.61
N ARG A 66 -12.29 21.28 15.31
CA ARG A 66 -11.18 22.09 14.74
C ARG A 66 -9.79 21.52 15.04
N LEU A 67 -9.68 20.20 15.13
CA LEU A 67 -8.42 19.49 15.33
C LEU A 67 -7.68 19.32 14.00
N PRO A 68 -6.33 19.28 14.01
CA PRO A 68 -5.56 19.10 12.79
C PRO A 68 -5.78 17.71 12.16
N PRO A 69 -5.85 17.63 10.82
CA PRO A 69 -5.90 16.37 10.08
C PRO A 69 -4.74 15.42 10.40
N ALA A 70 -3.52 15.95 10.42
CA ALA A 70 -2.30 15.21 10.78
C ALA A 70 -2.09 15.15 12.30
N ASP A 71 -1.50 14.06 12.79
CA ASP A 71 -1.08 13.89 14.19
C ASP A 71 0.25 13.13 14.21
N PRO A 72 1.40 13.85 14.12
CA PRO A 72 2.71 13.23 14.01
C PRO A 72 3.04 12.28 15.15
N ALA A 73 2.58 12.59 16.37
CA ALA A 73 2.81 11.75 17.54
C ALA A 73 2.02 10.43 17.43
N ARG A 74 0.77 10.48 16.96
CA ARG A 74 -0.02 9.28 16.70
C ARG A 74 0.56 8.44 15.56
N GLU A 75 1.02 9.09 14.49
CA GLU A 75 1.62 8.45 13.32
C GLU A 75 2.90 7.68 13.70
N ALA A 76 3.82 8.32 14.44
CA ALA A 76 5.02 7.68 14.95
C ALA A 76 4.71 6.41 15.79
N ARG A 77 3.70 6.48 16.67
CA ARG A 77 3.25 5.29 17.45
C ARG A 77 2.68 4.18 16.57
N GLN A 78 2.00 4.51 15.46
CA GLN A 78 1.50 3.50 14.51
C GLN A 78 2.65 2.79 13.82
N ILE A 79 3.66 3.54 13.37
CA ILE A 79 4.85 2.99 12.70
C ILE A 79 5.58 2.04 13.63
N THR A 80 5.91 2.46 14.86
CA THR A 80 6.60 1.61 15.84
C THR A 80 5.84 0.30 16.10
N ARG A 81 4.52 0.39 16.34
CA ARG A 81 3.70 -0.79 16.59
C ARG A 81 3.63 -1.71 15.36
N LEU A 82 3.49 -1.15 14.17
CA LEU A 82 3.36 -1.96 12.96
C LEU A 82 4.67 -2.68 12.60
N ARG A 83 5.82 -2.04 12.81
CA ARG A 83 7.13 -2.67 12.63
C ARG A 83 7.28 -3.90 13.54
N GLN A 84 6.88 -3.79 14.81
CA GLN A 84 6.89 -4.92 15.75
C GLN A 84 5.96 -6.06 15.30
N LEU A 85 4.77 -5.73 14.81
CA LEU A 85 3.84 -6.73 14.26
C LEU A 85 4.44 -7.41 13.02
N ALA A 86 5.06 -6.66 12.12
CA ALA A 86 5.70 -7.21 10.93
C ALA A 86 6.84 -8.17 11.29
N GLU A 87 7.70 -7.81 12.25
CA GLU A 87 8.75 -8.70 12.77
C GLU A 87 8.16 -10.02 13.29
N SER A 88 7.11 -9.95 14.11
CA SER A 88 6.44 -11.14 14.65
C SER A 88 5.80 -12.03 13.58
N ALA A 89 5.35 -11.42 12.47
CA ALA A 89 4.72 -12.09 11.35
C ALA A 89 5.71 -12.54 10.27
N LYS A 90 7.03 -12.35 10.48
CA LYS A 90 8.08 -12.60 9.48
C LYS A 90 7.88 -11.81 8.17
N LEU A 91 7.27 -10.63 8.27
CA LEU A 91 7.15 -9.66 7.19
C LEU A 91 8.25 -8.61 7.31
N ASP A 92 8.79 -8.12 6.19
CA ASP A 92 9.77 -7.03 6.21
C ASP A 92 9.18 -5.77 6.89
N PRO A 93 9.77 -5.28 7.99
CA PRO A 93 9.29 -4.09 8.68
C PRO A 93 9.35 -2.83 7.79
N GLY A 94 10.31 -2.78 6.85
CA GLY A 94 10.43 -1.68 5.89
C GLY A 94 9.24 -1.63 4.92
N PHE A 95 8.83 -2.78 4.40
CA PHE A 95 7.62 -2.91 3.59
C PHE A 95 6.36 -2.54 4.36
N ALA A 96 6.20 -3.04 5.59
CA ALA A 96 5.04 -2.73 6.42
C ALA A 96 4.91 -1.23 6.71
N GLU A 97 6.04 -0.57 7.00
CA GLU A 97 6.10 0.88 7.19
C GLU A 97 5.71 1.65 5.92
N LYS A 98 6.23 1.25 4.75
CA LYS A 98 5.86 1.88 3.46
C LYS A 98 4.35 1.77 3.19
N LEU A 99 3.77 0.59 3.41
CA LEU A 99 2.33 0.37 3.26
C LEU A 99 1.52 1.27 4.21
N LEU A 100 1.94 1.36 5.48
CA LEU A 100 1.25 2.22 6.45
C LEU A 100 1.37 3.70 6.11
N ASN A 101 2.54 4.16 5.68
CA ASN A 101 2.74 5.55 5.27
C ASN A 101 1.84 5.90 4.08
N PHE A 102 1.70 4.99 3.11
CA PHE A 102 0.74 5.16 2.01
C PHE A 102 -0.70 5.30 2.52
N ILE A 103 -1.13 4.42 3.42
CA ILE A 103 -2.48 4.47 4.00
C ILE A 103 -2.69 5.76 4.83
N ILE A 104 -1.71 6.19 5.62
CA ILE A 104 -1.80 7.41 6.44
C ILE A 104 -1.94 8.65 5.55
N ALA A 105 -1.15 8.76 4.49
CA ALA A 105 -1.23 9.87 3.55
C ALA A 105 -2.64 10.01 2.96
N GLU A 106 -3.25 8.89 2.58
CA GLU A 106 -4.62 8.87 2.05
C GLU A 106 -5.67 9.27 3.09
N VAL A 107 -5.50 8.85 4.35
CA VAL A 107 -6.37 9.25 5.45
C VAL A 107 -6.29 10.75 5.72
N ILE A 108 -5.09 11.34 5.73
CA ILE A 108 -4.90 12.77 5.96
C ILE A 108 -5.60 13.57 4.84
N ARG A 109 -5.43 13.16 3.57
CA ARG A 109 -6.11 13.78 2.42
C ARG A 109 -7.64 13.75 2.58
N HIS A 110 -8.21 12.65 3.08
CA HIS A 110 -9.64 12.56 3.38
C HIS A 110 -10.06 13.49 4.51
N HIS A 111 -9.29 13.58 5.59
CA HIS A 111 -9.58 14.49 6.70
C HIS A 111 -9.57 15.95 6.28
N GLU A 112 -8.61 16.35 5.45
CA GLU A 112 -8.58 17.70 4.87
C GLU A 112 -9.82 17.99 4.04
N THR A 113 -10.29 16.99 3.27
CA THR A 113 -11.50 17.12 2.45
C THR A 113 -12.74 17.31 3.32
N ILE A 114 -12.90 16.48 4.36
CA ILE A 114 -13.98 16.60 5.33
C ILE A 114 -13.97 17.97 6.01
N ALA A 115 -12.80 18.42 6.48
CA ALA A 115 -12.65 19.73 7.13
C ALA A 115 -12.98 20.92 6.21
N ARG A 116 -12.73 20.81 4.90
CA ARG A 116 -13.16 21.83 3.92
C ARG A 116 -14.67 21.84 3.72
N SER A 117 -15.29 20.67 3.59
CA SER A 117 -16.75 20.54 3.42
C SER A 117 -17.52 21.06 4.63
N ASP A 118 -17.03 20.81 5.84
CA ASP A 118 -17.67 21.25 7.09
C ASP A 118 -17.71 22.78 7.21
N LYS A 119 -16.60 23.46 6.85
CA LYS A 119 -16.53 24.93 6.80
C LYS A 119 -17.50 25.54 5.78
N GLY A 120 -17.76 24.85 4.67
CA GLY A 120 -18.73 25.29 3.67
C GLY A 120 -20.18 25.22 4.16
N SER A 121 -20.50 24.27 5.03
CA SER A 121 -21.82 24.10 5.63
C SER A 121 -22.10 25.17 6.70
N GLU A 122 -21.12 25.50 7.56
CA GLU A 122 -21.26 26.59 8.55
C GLU A 122 -21.42 27.98 7.89
N GLY A 123 -20.82 28.20 6.71
CA GLY A 123 -20.89 29.45 5.98
C GLY A 123 -22.20 29.68 5.21
N ALA A 124 -22.93 28.61 4.87
CA ALA A 124 -24.21 28.70 4.14
C ALA A 124 -25.43 28.92 5.05
N LEU A 125 -25.28 28.72 6.37
CA LEU A 125 -26.31 28.97 7.39
C LEU A 125 -26.18 30.36 8.06
N ARG A 126 -25.34 31.26 7.54
CA ARG A 126 -25.17 32.64 8.02
C ARG A 126 -25.51 33.63 6.93
#